data_AF-A0A0F8ZD72-F1
#
_entry.id   AF-A0A0F8ZD72-F1
#
_cell.length_a   1.000
_cell.length_b   1.000
_cell.length_c   1.000
_cell.angle_alpha   90.00
_cell.angle_beta   90.00
_cell.angle_gamma   90.00
#
_symmetry.space_group_name_H-M   'P 1'
#
loop_
_entity.id
_entity.type
_entity.pdbx_description
1 polymer ?
#
loop_
_entity_poly.entity_id
_entity_poly.type
_entity_poly.pdbx_seq_one_letter_code
_entity_poly.pdbx_strand_id
1 'polypeptide(L)' 'MDSLLLAVGGINDMWYSLPLVVAVSLVYSATRHEQVGPILSHAARIGIWIVGFMAVIFAGLMLISA' A
#
# COMPACT_ATOMS: atom_id res chain seq x y z
N MET A 1 11.15 12.01 -27.85
CA MET A 1 9.90 12.45 -27.19
C MET A 1 9.56 11.57 -25.98
N ASP A 2 9.97 10.31 -25.97
CA ASP A 2 9.66 9.35 -24.88
C ASP A 2 10.39 9.66 -23.58
N SER A 3 11.64 10.14 -23.67
CA SER A 3 12.45 10.56 -22.53
C SER A 3 11.90 11.80 -21.81
N LEU A 4 11.25 12.71 -22.54
CA LEU A 4 10.61 13.90 -21.96
C LEU A 4 9.26 13.56 -21.32
N LEU A 5 8.50 12.59 -21.84
CA LEU A 5 7.28 12.10 -21.20
C LEU A 5 7.57 11.33 -19.90
N LEU A 6 8.66 10.55 -19.87
CA LEU A 6 9.14 9.91 -18.64
C LEU A 6 9.70 10.90 -17.62
N ALA A 7 10.21 12.05 -18.07
CA ALA A 7 10.73 13.12 -17.20
C ALA A 7 9.65 14.11 -16.71
N VAL A 8 8.58 14.33 -17.51
CA VAL A 8 7.42 15.18 -17.19
C VAL A 8 6.32 14.40 -16.45
N GLY A 9 6.27 13.07 -16.60
CA GLY A 9 5.52 12.19 -15.72
C GLY A 9 6.19 12.18 -14.35
N GLY A 10 5.92 13.20 -13.55
CA GLY A 10 6.47 13.39 -12.21
C GLY A 10 6.43 12.10 -11.39
N ILE A 11 7.34 11.99 -10.41
CA ILE A 11 7.37 10.87 -9.46
C ILE A 11 5.93 10.58 -9.06
N ASN A 12 5.41 9.44 -9.50
CA ASN A 12 4.04 9.08 -9.20
C ASN A 12 3.97 8.88 -7.69
N ASP A 13 3.29 9.78 -6.99
CA ASP A 13 3.17 9.75 -5.53
C ASP A 13 2.61 8.42 -5.02
N MET A 14 1.93 7.66 -5.88
CA MET A 14 1.49 6.30 -5.60
C MET A 14 2.65 5.36 -5.20
N TRP A 15 3.88 5.62 -5.64
CA TRP A 15 5.06 4.87 -5.21
C TRP A 15 5.34 4.97 -3.72
N TYR A 16 4.91 6.05 -3.06
CA TYR A 16 5.02 6.18 -1.60
C TYR A 16 4.04 5.29 -0.84
N SER A 17 2.98 4.79 -1.49
CA SER A 17 2.01 3.90 -0.85
C SER A 17 2.65 2.57 -0.42
N LEU A 18 3.55 2.02 -1.23
CA LEU A 18 4.19 0.73 -0.96
C LEU A 18 5.05 0.75 0.32
N PRO A 19 6.04 1.64 0.48
CA PRO A 19 6.80 1.72 1.73
C PRO A 19 5.92 2.12 2.92
N LEU A 20 4.88 2.94 2.71
CA LEU A 20 3.97 3.37 3.79
C LEU A 20 3.12 2.21 4.33
N VAL A 21 2.51 1.41 3.45
CA VAL A 21 1.73 0.22 3.84
C VAL A 21 2.62 -0.79 4.56
N VAL A 22 3.84 -1.02 4.06
CA VAL A 22 4.82 -1.91 4.69
C VAL A 22 5.21 -1.41 6.07
N ALA A 23 5.59 -0.13 6.20
CA ALA A 23 6.01 0.46 7.46
C ALA A 23 4.90 0.41 8.53
N VAL A 24 3.68 0.85 8.19
CA VAL A 24 2.55 0.86 9.13
C VAL A 24 2.18 -0.55 9.58
N SER A 25 2.15 -1.52 8.64
CA SER A 25 1.81 -2.91 8.96
C SER A 25 2.85 -3.56 9.88
N LEU A 26 4.14 -3.32 9.63
CA LEU A 26 5.22 -3.82 10.46
C LEU A 26 5.22 -3.19 11.85
N VAL A 27 5.12 -1.85 11.95
CA VAL A 27 5.11 -1.14 13.23
C VAL A 27 3.93 -1.56 14.10
N TYR A 28 2.74 -1.64 13.52
CA TYR A 28 1.56 -2.12 14.26
C TYR A 28 1.78 -3.55 14.78
N SER A 29 2.33 -4.44 13.94
CA SER A 29 2.50 -5.83 14.35
C SER A 29 3.64 -6.03 15.37
N ALA A 30 4.71 -5.24 15.26
CA ALA A 30 5.88 -5.29 16.13
C ALA A 30 5.64 -4.68 17.52
N THR A 31 4.68 -3.77 17.65
CA THR A 31 4.27 -3.27 18.99
C THR A 31 3.40 -4.28 19.76
N ARG A 32 2.77 -5.23 19.06
CA ARG A 32 1.89 -6.25 19.65
C ARG A 32 2.57 -7.60 19.89
N HIS A 33 3.55 -7.96 19.08
CA HIS A 33 4.22 -9.25 19.15
C HIS A 33 5.72 -9.08 19.26
N GLU A 34 6.36 -9.88 20.10
CA GLU A 34 7.82 -9.85 20.30
C GLU A 34 8.54 -10.85 19.38
N GLN A 35 7.84 -11.89 18.92
CA GLN A 35 8.42 -12.92 18.06
C GLN A 35 8.29 -12.53 16.59
N VAL A 36 9.41 -12.63 15.84
CA VAL A 36 9.49 -12.24 14.43
C VAL A 36 8.48 -12.96 13.54
N GLY A 37 8.24 -14.26 13.76
CA GLY A 37 7.26 -15.03 12.97
C GLY A 37 5.85 -14.45 13.04
N PRO A 38 5.26 -14.32 14.25
CA PRO A 38 4.01 -13.61 14.45
C PRO A 38 4.00 -12.18 13.87
N ILE A 39 5.08 -11.40 14.05
CA ILE A 39 5.19 -10.04 13.50
C ILE A 39 4.96 -10.04 11.97
N LEU A 40 5.71 -10.88 11.23
CA LEU A 40 5.61 -10.91 9.78
C LEU A 40 4.25 -11.41 9.30
N SER A 41 3.69 -12.45 9.95
CA SER A 41 2.39 -13.01 9.58
C SER A 41 1.24 -12.01 9.75
N HIS A 42 1.26 -11.24 10.84
CA HIS A 42 0.22 -10.26 11.15
C HIS A 42 0.41 -8.99 10.32
N ALA A 43 1.65 -8.53 10.14
CA ALA A 43 1.96 -7.42 9.23
C ALA A 43 1.48 -7.72 7.80
N ALA A 44 1.75 -8.91 7.26
CA ALA A 44 1.28 -9.30 5.93
C ALA A 44 -0.26 -9.28 5.83
N ARG A 45 -0.94 -9.83 6.83
CA ARG A 45 -2.41 -9.81 6.90
C ARG A 45 -2.97 -8.39 6.91
N ILE A 46 -2.37 -7.49 7.68
CA ILE A 46 -2.78 -6.08 7.75
C ILE A 46 -2.56 -5.39 6.40
N GLY A 47 -1.39 -5.58 5.78
CA GLY A 47 -1.10 -5.03 4.47
C GLY A 47 -2.10 -5.48 3.41
N ILE A 48 -2.46 -6.76 3.40
CA ILE A 48 -3.50 -7.31 2.51
C ILE A 48 -4.85 -6.63 2.74
N TRP A 49 -5.25 -6.41 4.00
CA TRP A 49 -6.51 -5.72 4.30
C TRP A 49 -6.50 -4.26 3.88
N ILE A 50 -5.39 -3.53 4.08
CA ILE A 50 -5.25 -2.14 3.63
C ILE A 50 -5.39 -2.06 2.10
N VAL A 51 -4.61 -2.87 1.37
CA VAL A 51 -4.65 -2.89 -0.10
C VAL A 51 -6.02 -3.34 -0.61
N GLY A 52 -6.59 -4.39 -0.03
CA GLY A 52 -7.90 -4.91 -0.41
C GLY A 52 -9.02 -3.90 -0.18
N PHE A 53 -9.02 -3.21 0.96
CA PHE A 53 -9.99 -2.16 1.24
C PHE A 53 -9.87 -1.00 0.25
N MET A 54 -8.64 -0.52 -0.01
CA MET A 54 -8.41 0.54 -1.00
C MET A 54 -8.83 0.13 -2.42
N ALA A 55 -8.63 -1.13 -2.80
CA ALA A 55 -9.09 -1.66 -4.08
C ALA A 55 -10.62 -1.67 -4.19
N VAL A 56 -11.33 -2.01 -3.11
CA VAL A 56 -12.81 -1.94 -3.07
C VAL A 56 -13.30 -0.50 -3.24
N ILE A 57 -12.69 0.46 -2.54
CA ILE A 57 -13.02 1.89 -2.71
C ILE A 57 -12.77 2.32 -4.15
N PHE A 58 -11.61 1.98 -4.72
CA PHE A 58 -11.28 2.29 -6.11
C PHE A 58 -12.31 1.72 -7.09
N ALA A 59 -12.72 0.46 -6.92
CA ALA A 59 -13.75 -0.16 -7.75
C ALA A 59 -15.11 0.55 -7.61
N GLY A 60 -15.48 0.96 -6.39
CA GLY A 60 -16.69 1.75 -6.15
C GLY A 60 -16.65 3.11 -6.84
N LEU A 61 -15.51 3.80 -6.79
CA LEU A 61 -15.31 5.06 -7.51
C LEU A 61 -15.38 4.87 -9.02
N MET A 62 -14.75 3.81 -9.56
CA MET A 62 -14.85 3.49 -10.98
C MET A 62 -16.30 3.27 -11.42
N LEU A 63 -17.08 2.53 -10.62
CA LEU A 63 -18.49 2.27 -10.92
C LEU A 63 -19.34 3.55 -10.95
N ILE A 64 -19.06 4.51 -10.06
CA ILE A 64 -19.78 5.79 -10.02
C ILE A 64 -19.33 6.72 -11.15
N SER A 65 -18.05 6.65 -11.54
CA SER A 65 -17.47 7.50 -12.59
C SER A 65 -17.70 7.00 -14.02
N ALA A 66 -18.18 5.77 -14.17
CA ALA A 66 -18.52 5.15 -15.45
C ALA A 66 -19.88 5.64 -15.95
#